data_AF-A0A6V7JM30-F1
#
_entry.id   AF-A0A6V7JM30-F1
#
_cell.length_a   1.000
_cell.length_b   1.000
_cell.length_c   1.000
_cell.angle_alpha   90.00
_cell.angle_beta   90.00
_cell.angle_gamma   90.00
#
_symmetry.space_group_name_H-M   'P 1'
#
loop_
_entity.id
_entity.type
_entity.pdbx_description
1 polymer ?
#
loop_
_entity_poly.entity_id
_entity_poly.type
_entity_poly.pdbx_seq_one_letter_code
_entity_poly.pdbx_strand_id
1 'polypeptide(L)'
;HAIRRKWKTTNKLHRDHWLDYAEDIYDKPLIADIKSALRVIALILPLPVFWALADQQSSRWIFQATRMDNQIGQYFIEPDQMQAILPILAMTFIVLIPTCLHPFFDKIRLNTPLRKITASGFVTGLAFFISASLELKLE
;
A
#
# COMPACT_ATOMS: atom_id res chain seq x y z
N HIS A 1 28.34 8.46 9.46
CA HIS A 1 29.41 8.18 10.45
C HIS A 1 29.55 6.68 10.74
N ALA A 2 28.51 6.03 11.29
CA ALA A 2 28.51 4.61 11.68
C ALA A 2 28.93 3.63 10.56
N ILE A 3 28.40 3.80 9.34
CA ILE A 3 28.73 2.95 8.17
C ILE A 3 30.23 3.06 7.81
N ARG A 4 30.78 4.29 7.84
CA ARG A 4 32.21 4.56 7.58
C ARG A 4 33.11 3.91 8.63
N ARG A 5 32.68 3.88 9.90
CA ARG A 5 33.36 3.18 10.99
C ARG A 5 33.28 1.66 10.83
N LYS A 6 32.10 1.11 10.49
CA LYS A 6 31.93 -0.33 10.22
C LYS A 6 32.87 -0.82 9.13
N TRP A 7 32.95 -0.09 8.00
CA TRP A 7 33.87 -0.41 6.90
C TRP A 7 35.36 -0.28 7.24
N LYS A 8 35.72 0.59 8.20
CA LYS A 8 37.11 0.74 8.67
C LYS A 8 37.50 -0.23 9.79
N THR A 9 36.54 -0.91 10.41
CA THR A 9 36.79 -1.78 11.57
C THR A 9 37.07 -3.21 11.09
N THR A 10 38.36 -3.59 11.06
CA THR A 10 38.81 -4.95 10.78
C THR A 10 38.46 -5.90 11.93
N ASN A 11 37.47 -6.76 11.71
CA ASN A 11 37.16 -8.08 12.32
C ASN A 11 37.27 -8.36 13.84
N LYS A 12 37.77 -7.44 14.69
CA LYS A 12 37.98 -7.67 16.14
C LYS A 12 36.90 -7.07 17.05
N LEU A 13 36.07 -6.15 16.56
CA LEU A 13 34.89 -5.65 17.27
C LEU A 13 33.65 -5.93 16.40
N HIS A 14 33.02 -7.08 16.60
CA HIS A 14 31.70 -7.33 16.06
C HIS A 14 30.67 -6.70 17.01
N ARG A 15 29.87 -5.77 16.51
CA ARG A 15 28.72 -5.20 17.22
C ARG A 15 27.46 -5.73 16.55
N ASP A 16 26.43 -6.06 17.35
CA ASP A 16 25.20 -6.70 16.85
C ASP A 16 24.44 -5.84 15.82
N HIS A 17 24.47 -4.51 15.96
CA HIS A 17 23.87 -3.60 14.99
C HIS A 17 24.90 -2.62 14.42
N TRP A 18 24.84 -2.36 13.11
CA TRP A 18 25.78 -1.46 12.41
C TRP A 18 25.78 -0.02 12.94
N LEU A 19 24.68 0.39 13.58
CA LEU A 19 24.53 1.72 14.18
C LEU A 19 25.27 1.85 15.52
N ASP A 20 25.64 0.75 16.16
CA ASP A 20 26.40 0.75 17.44
C ASP A 20 27.85 1.18 17.26
N TYR A 21 28.34 1.21 16.01
CA TYR A 21 29.63 1.81 15.66
C TYR A 21 29.64 3.35 15.73
N ALA A 22 28.51 3.97 16.11
CA ALA A 22 28.39 5.41 16.32
C ALA A 22 28.41 5.81 17.81
N GLU A 23 28.48 4.84 18.73
CA GLU A 23 28.50 5.06 20.18
C GLU A 23 29.72 5.88 20.65
N ASP A 24 30.75 6.00 19.81
CA ASP A 24 31.94 6.81 20.08
C ASP A 24 31.68 8.32 20.05
N ILE A 25 30.60 8.76 19.41
CA ILE A 25 30.24 10.18 19.23
C ILE A 25 28.80 10.48 19.68
N TYR A 26 27.92 9.47 19.68
CA TYR A 26 26.49 9.65 19.94
C TYR A 26 26.00 8.83 21.13
N ASP A 27 25.04 9.38 21.86
CA ASP A 27 24.44 8.75 23.03
C ASP A 27 23.66 7.48 22.67
N LYS A 28 23.72 6.47 23.55
CA LYS A 28 22.94 5.22 23.46
C LYS A 28 21.43 5.42 23.21
N PRO A 29 20.71 6.30 23.93
CA PRO A 29 19.29 6.57 23.66
C PRO A 29 19.06 7.07 22.23
N LEU A 30 19.89 8.00 21.73
CA LEU A 30 19.76 8.51 20.36
C LEU A 30 19.96 7.40 19.31
N ILE A 31 20.93 6.51 19.53
CA ILE A 31 21.17 5.35 18.66
C ILE A 31 19.94 4.42 18.68
N ALA A 32 19.34 4.17 19.84
CA ALA A 32 18.14 3.34 19.97
C ALA A 32 16.92 3.96 19.26
N ASP A 33 16.75 5.28 19.35
CA ASP A 33 15.67 6.00 18.67
C ASP A 33 15.82 5.92 17.15
N ILE A 34 17.04 6.09 16.63
CA ILE A 34 17.31 5.96 15.19
C ILE A 34 17.08 4.51 14.72
N LYS A 35 17.43 3.48 15.52
CA LYS A 35 17.08 2.07 15.19
C LYS A 35 15.56 1.90 15.09
N SER A 36 14.81 2.51 16.00
CA SER A 36 13.34 2.45 15.99
C SER A 36 12.75 3.19 14.79
N ALA A 37 13.27 4.38 14.46
CA ALA A 37 12.87 5.14 13.29
C ALA A 37 13.13 4.36 11.98
N LEU A 38 14.27 3.68 11.85
CA LEU A 38 14.56 2.83 10.69
C LEU A 38 13.58 1.66 10.56
N ARG A 39 13.15 1.06 11.68
CA ARG A 39 12.10 0.02 11.67
C ARG A 39 10.76 0.57 11.21
N VAL A 40 10.39 1.79 11.64
CA VAL A 40 9.18 2.48 11.18
C VAL A 40 9.25 2.80 9.70
N ILE A 41 10.38 3.30 9.20
CA ILE A 41 10.60 3.54 7.77
C ILE A 41 10.42 2.25 6.97
N ALA A 42 11.00 1.14 7.44
CA ALA A 42 10.84 -0.16 6.79
C ALA A 42 9.36 -0.61 6.75
N LEU A 43 8.57 -0.32 7.78
CA LEU A 43 7.14 -0.60 7.83
C LEU A 43 6.32 0.29 6.87
N ILE A 44 6.78 1.52 6.61
CA ILE A 44 6.11 2.48 5.73
C ILE A 44 6.51 2.28 4.25
N LEU A 45 7.60 1.57 3.94
CA LEU A 45 8.05 1.31 2.55
C LEU A 45 6.98 0.79 1.57
N PRO A 46 6.02 -0.07 1.95
CA PRO A 46 4.96 -0.51 1.05
C PRO A 46 3.93 0.59 0.73
N LEU A 47 3.85 1.64 1.55
CA LEU A 47 2.83 2.67 1.45
C LEU A 47 2.96 3.52 0.16
N PRO A 48 4.14 4.00 -0.25
CA PRO A 48 4.32 4.65 -1.56
C PRO A 48 3.89 3.77 -2.74
N VAL A 49 4.16 2.46 -2.69
CA VAL A 49 3.75 1.53 -3.76
C VAL A 49 2.23 1.41 -3.82
N PHE A 50 1.58 1.31 -2.66
CA PHE A 50 0.12 1.31 -2.58
C PHE A 50 -0.49 2.58 -3.18
N TRP A 51 0.04 3.75 -2.83
CA TRP A 51 -0.44 5.03 -3.40
C TRP A 51 -0.16 5.14 -4.90
N ALA A 52 1.01 4.70 -5.37
CA ALA A 52 1.33 4.69 -6.80
C ALA A 52 0.36 3.80 -7.61
N LEU A 53 -0.09 2.69 -7.03
CA LEU A 53 -1.13 1.86 -7.63
C LEU A 53 -2.50 2.54 -7.58
N ALA A 54 -2.85 3.17 -6.45
CA ALA A 54 -4.11 3.89 -6.31
C ALA A 54 -4.24 5.05 -7.32
N ASP A 55 -3.14 5.75 -7.61
CA ASP A 55 -3.06 6.85 -8.59
C ASP A 55 -3.28 6.38 -10.05
N GLN A 56 -3.19 5.07 -10.33
CA GLN A 56 -3.52 4.56 -11.67
C GLN A 56 -5.02 4.70 -12.00
N GLN A 57 -5.88 4.77 -10.98
CA GLN A 57 -7.32 4.90 -11.13
C GLN A 57 -7.72 6.24 -11.78
N SER A 58 -6.99 7.32 -11.48
CA SER A 58 -7.27 8.65 -12.01
C SER A 58 -6.62 8.92 -13.37
N SER A 59 -5.85 7.96 -13.90
CA SER A 59 -5.06 8.14 -15.13
C SER A 59 -5.23 6.97 -16.10
N ARG A 60 -4.59 5.83 -15.80
CA ARG A 60 -4.58 4.64 -16.66
C ARG A 60 -5.97 4.06 -16.87
N TRP A 61 -6.79 4.02 -15.83
CA TRP A 61 -8.15 3.45 -15.94
C TRP A 61 -9.09 4.34 -16.76
N ILE A 62 -8.92 5.66 -16.69
CA ILE A 62 -9.67 6.59 -17.55
C ILE A 62 -9.27 6.40 -19.00
N PHE A 63 -7.95 6.28 -19.26
CA PHE A 63 -7.45 6.01 -20.60
C PHE A 63 -7.86 4.63 -21.14
N GLN A 64 -7.98 3.62 -20.28
CA GLN A 64 -8.56 2.34 -20.65
C GLN A 64 -10.04 2.51 -21.03
N ALA A 65 -10.81 3.28 -20.24
CA ALA A 65 -12.22 3.54 -20.51
C ALA A 65 -12.47 4.31 -21.82
N THR A 66 -11.56 5.18 -22.28
CA THR A 66 -11.70 5.85 -23.60
C THR A 66 -11.66 4.87 -24.78
N ARG A 67 -11.10 3.67 -24.58
CA ARG A 67 -11.01 2.60 -25.58
C ARG A 67 -12.12 1.56 -25.43
N MET A 68 -12.94 1.66 -24.39
CA MET A 68 -14.07 0.76 -24.14
C MET A 68 -15.36 1.31 -24.74
N ASP A 69 -16.36 0.44 -24.86
CA ASP A 69 -17.71 0.90 -25.13
C ASP A 69 -18.26 1.63 -23.89
N ASN A 70 -18.57 2.90 -24.09
CA ASN A 70 -19.02 3.83 -23.07
C ASN A 70 -20.54 4.03 -23.10
N GLN A 71 -21.27 3.25 -23.91
CA GLN A 71 -22.72 3.28 -23.97
C GLN A 71 -23.34 2.32 -22.95
N ILE A 72 -24.07 2.86 -21.99
CA ILE A 72 -24.95 2.09 -21.09
C ILE A 72 -26.39 2.32 -21.54
N GLY A 73 -26.86 1.44 -22.43
CA GLY A 73 -28.20 1.53 -23.00
C GLY A 73 -28.35 2.78 -23.88
N GLN A 74 -29.09 3.78 -23.41
CA GLN A 74 -29.29 5.06 -24.12
C GLN A 74 -28.36 6.18 -23.61
N TYR A 75 -27.60 5.94 -22.55
CA TYR A 75 -26.75 6.93 -21.91
C TYR A 75 -25.29 6.69 -22.29
N PHE A 76 -24.60 7.75 -22.70
CA PHE A 76 -23.16 7.73 -22.93
C PHE A 76 -22.47 8.26 -21.68
N ILE A 77 -21.58 7.46 -21.09
CA ILE A 77 -20.81 7.85 -19.91
C ILE A 77 -19.45 8.34 -20.37
N GLU A 78 -19.10 9.56 -20.04
CA GLU A 78 -17.77 10.07 -20.38
C GLU A 78 -16.71 9.37 -19.50
N PRO A 79 -15.55 8.97 -20.06
CA PRO A 79 -14.53 8.22 -19.32
C PRO A 79 -14.01 8.90 -18.04
N ASP A 80 -14.05 10.23 -17.98
CA ASP A 80 -13.67 11.01 -16.79
C ASP A 80 -14.70 10.90 -15.65
N GLN A 81 -15.99 10.71 -15.98
CA GLN A 81 -17.07 10.48 -15.01
C GLN A 81 -16.87 9.19 -14.20
N MET A 82 -16.04 8.26 -14.67
CA MET A 82 -15.61 7.09 -13.89
C MET A 82 -14.98 7.47 -12.54
N GLN A 83 -14.36 8.66 -12.43
CA GLN A 83 -13.82 9.14 -11.16
C GLN A 83 -14.92 9.39 -10.10
N ALA A 84 -16.17 9.64 -10.51
CA ALA A 84 -17.28 9.82 -9.59
C ALA A 84 -17.62 8.53 -8.81
N ILE A 85 -17.23 7.35 -9.34
CA ILE A 85 -17.43 6.07 -8.67
C ILE A 85 -16.59 5.99 -7.39
N LEU A 86 -15.41 6.61 -7.34
CA LEU A 86 -14.52 6.56 -6.17
C LEU A 86 -15.16 7.12 -4.89
N PRO A 87 -15.64 8.38 -4.84
CA PRO A 87 -16.30 8.91 -3.65
C PRO A 87 -17.60 8.15 -3.31
N ILE A 88 -18.36 7.68 -4.30
CA ILE A 88 -19.57 6.89 -4.08
C ILE A 88 -19.25 5.56 -3.39
N LEU A 89 -18.24 4.84 -3.88
CA LEU A 89 -17.76 3.60 -3.28
C LEU A 89 -17.18 3.86 -1.88
N ALA A 90 -16.44 4.95 -1.68
CA ALA A 90 -15.92 5.30 -0.36
C ALA A 90 -17.05 5.53 0.66
N MET A 91 -18.07 6.32 0.30
CA MET A 91 -19.25 6.54 1.15
C MET A 91 -20.00 5.24 1.44
N THR A 92 -20.16 4.39 0.42
CA THR A 92 -20.81 3.09 0.56
C THR A 92 -20.04 2.17 1.51
N PHE A 93 -18.71 2.07 1.34
CA PHE A 93 -17.86 1.22 2.16
C PHE A 93 -17.71 1.72 3.59
N ILE A 94 -17.74 3.03 3.84
CA ILE A 94 -17.77 3.59 5.20
C ILE A 94 -18.96 3.04 5.99
N VAL A 95 -20.13 2.88 5.36
CA VAL A 95 -21.32 2.33 6.01
C VAL A 95 -21.29 0.80 6.03
N LEU A 96 -20.88 0.17 4.92
CA LEU A 96 -20.96 -1.27 4.72
C LEU A 96 -19.91 -2.06 5.51
N ILE A 97 -18.70 -1.51 5.69
CA ILE A 97 -17.62 -2.20 6.41
C ILE A 97 -18.01 -2.47 7.87
N PRO A 98 -18.48 -1.47 8.65
CA PRO A 98 -18.89 -1.71 10.03
C PRO A 98 -20.15 -2.55 10.17
N THR A 99 -21.12 -2.38 9.28
CA THR A 99 -22.45 -3.00 9.40
C THR A 99 -22.50 -4.44 8.88
N CYS A 100 -21.80 -4.75 7.79
CA CYS A 100 -21.84 -6.06 7.14
C CYS A 100 -20.52 -6.81 7.28
N LEU A 101 -19.39 -6.14 7.01
CA LEU A 101 -18.10 -6.80 6.86
C LEU A 101 -17.49 -7.18 8.21
N HIS A 102 -17.58 -6.31 9.21
CA HIS A 102 -17.13 -6.63 10.57
C HIS A 102 -17.87 -7.81 11.20
N PRO A 103 -19.21 -7.85 11.29
CA PRO A 103 -19.89 -9.01 11.86
C PRO A 103 -19.64 -10.31 11.07
N PHE A 104 -19.32 -10.21 9.77
CA PHE A 104 -18.88 -11.36 8.97
C PHE A 104 -17.49 -11.85 9.39
N PHE A 105 -16.51 -10.96 9.55
CA PHE A 105 -15.17 -11.32 10.04
C PHE A 105 -15.19 -11.82 11.49
N ASP A 106 -16.09 -11.29 12.33
CA ASP A 106 -16.35 -11.77 13.68
C ASP A 106 -16.79 -13.24 13.67
N LYS A 107 -17.73 -13.60 12.78
CA LYS A 107 -18.21 -14.98 12.62
C LYS A 107 -17.11 -15.95 12.18
N ILE A 108 -16.16 -15.50 11.36
CA ILE A 108 -15.05 -16.32 10.86
C ILE A 108 -13.80 -16.23 11.76
N ARG A 109 -13.86 -15.47 12.88
CA ARG A 109 -12.74 -15.20 13.80
C ARG A 109 -11.50 -14.58 13.10
N LEU A 110 -11.73 -13.73 12.09
CA LEU A 110 -10.69 -13.05 11.29
C LEU A 110 -10.58 -11.55 11.60
N ASN A 111 -10.67 -11.16 12.88
CA ASN A 111 -10.77 -9.76 13.27
C ASN A 111 -9.48 -8.98 13.47
N THR A 112 -8.32 -9.60 13.33
CA THR A 112 -7.07 -8.88 13.57
C THR A 112 -6.83 -7.83 12.48
N PRO A 113 -6.28 -6.65 12.83
CA PRO A 113 -5.99 -5.59 11.86
C PRO A 113 -5.13 -6.09 10.69
N LEU A 114 -4.14 -6.93 10.96
CA LEU A 114 -3.27 -7.54 9.95
C LEU A 114 -4.04 -8.38 8.92
N ARG A 115 -5.02 -9.20 9.36
CA ARG A 115 -5.81 -10.05 8.47
C ARG A 115 -6.73 -9.22 7.57
N LYS A 116 -7.28 -8.12 8.08
CA LYS A 116 -8.09 -7.18 7.29
C LYS A 116 -7.25 -6.53 6.17
N ILE A 117 -6.02 -6.13 6.47
CA ILE A 117 -5.08 -5.58 5.48
C ILE A 117 -4.70 -6.62 4.42
N THR A 118 -4.45 -7.87 4.83
CA THR A 118 -4.16 -8.95 3.87
C THR A 118 -5.36 -9.25 2.97
N ALA A 119 -6.57 -9.29 3.54
CA ALA A 119 -7.80 -9.50 2.78
C ALA A 119 -8.04 -8.38 1.76
N SER A 120 -7.86 -7.11 2.15
CA SER A 120 -7.96 -6.00 1.21
C SER A 120 -6.88 -6.08 0.13
N GLY A 121 -5.64 -6.45 0.49
CA GLY A 121 -4.56 -6.63 -0.48
C GLY A 121 -4.86 -7.70 -1.53
N PHE A 122 -5.51 -8.80 -1.14
CA PHE A 122 -5.96 -9.83 -2.08
C PHE A 122 -7.04 -9.29 -3.05
N VAL A 123 -8.02 -8.55 -2.53
CA VAL A 123 -9.06 -7.92 -3.36
C VAL A 123 -8.45 -6.90 -4.33
N THR A 124 -7.51 -6.08 -3.87
CA THR A 124 -6.76 -5.15 -4.72
C THR A 124 -6.00 -5.89 -5.82
N GLY A 125 -5.29 -6.98 -5.48
CA GLY A 125 -4.58 -7.81 -6.46
C GLY A 125 -5.52 -8.39 -7.52
N LEU A 126 -6.70 -8.86 -7.11
CA LEU A 126 -7.73 -9.35 -8.04
C LEU A 126 -8.25 -8.25 -8.96
N ALA A 127 -8.47 -7.04 -8.44
CA ALA A 127 -8.90 -5.89 -9.25
C ALA A 127 -7.86 -5.53 -10.32
N PHE A 128 -6.56 -5.50 -9.97
CA PHE A 128 -5.48 -5.28 -10.94
C PHE A 128 -5.38 -6.39 -11.97
N PHE A 129 -5.59 -7.64 -11.57
CA PHE A 129 -5.61 -8.78 -12.50
C PHE A 129 -6.74 -8.65 -13.54
N ILE A 130 -7.94 -8.22 -13.10
CA ILE A 130 -9.08 -7.99 -13.99
C ILE A 130 -8.77 -6.83 -14.95
N SER A 131 -8.27 -5.70 -14.44
CA SER A 131 -7.91 -4.53 -15.26
C SER A 131 -6.84 -4.86 -16.30
N ALA A 132 -5.81 -5.65 -15.93
CA ALA A 132 -4.79 -6.12 -16.85
C ALA A 132 -5.37 -7.05 -17.93
N SER A 133 -6.25 -7.97 -17.53
CA SER A 133 -6.92 -8.89 -18.47
C SER A 133 -7.81 -8.16 -19.47
N LEU A 134 -8.40 -7.03 -19.06
CA LEU A 134 -9.22 -6.17 -19.90
C LEU A 134 -8.36 -5.38 -20.90
N GLU A 135 -7.23 -4.81 -20.45
CA GLU A 135 -6.29 -4.10 -21.33
C GLU A 135 -5.82 -5.00 -22.48
N LEU A 136 -5.49 -6.27 -22.18
CA LEU A 136 -5.05 -7.26 -23.17
C LEU A 136 -6.11 -7.60 -24.22
N LYS A 137 -7.39 -7.31 -23.98
CA LYS A 137 -8.47 -7.51 -24.96
C LYS A 137 -8.75 -6.26 -25.78
N LEU A 138 -8.32 -5.09 -25.30
CA LEU A 138 -8.50 -3.80 -25.94
C LEU A 138 -7.31 -3.44 -26.86
N GLU A 139 -6.16 -4.07 -26.65
CA GLU A 139 -5.00 -4.11 -27.55
C GLU A 139 -5.22 -5.10 -28.71
#